data_AF-A0A5Q2F9X1-F1
#
_entry.id   AF-A0A5Q2F9X1-F1
#
_cell.length_a   1.000
_cell.length_b   1.000
_cell.length_c   1.000
_cell.angle_alpha   90.00
_cell.angle_beta   90.00
_cell.angle_gamma   90.00
#
_symmetry.space_group_name_H-M   'P 1'
#
loop_
_entity.id
_entity.type
_entity.pdbx_description
1 polymer ?
#
loop_
_entity_poly.entity_id
_entity_poly.type
_entity_poly.pdbx_seq_one_letter_code
_entity_poly.pdbx_strand_id
1 'polypeptide(L)'
;MLTADPFTRSITSSPCPDRGNISGCPGRSTGWWEETDDPCRGFRVGESPFSAAIEAYTSAAKSGDTNAMNRLGILLGTRMDPPDLIEARHWWTTAANAGNTSAMNNLAILLATKTDPPDLIEARHWWTTAANAGNTSAMNNLAILLATKTDPPT
;
A
#
# COMPACT_ATOMS: atom_id res chain seq x y z
N MET A 1 -8.36 31.23 51.87
CA MET A 1 -7.58 29.97 51.88
C MET A 1 -7.75 29.33 50.52
N LEU A 2 -6.75 29.48 49.66
CA LEU A 2 -6.71 28.96 48.29
C LEU A 2 -5.77 27.74 48.31
N THR A 3 -6.28 26.54 48.06
CA THR A 3 -5.47 25.33 47.93
C THR A 3 -4.97 25.22 46.50
N ALA A 4 -3.66 25.26 46.32
CA ALA A 4 -2.99 25.00 45.05
C ALA A 4 -2.85 23.49 44.83
N ASP A 5 -3.21 23.03 43.63
CA ASP A 5 -2.98 21.67 43.14
C ASP A 5 -1.48 21.44 42.83
N PRO A 6 -0.83 20.40 43.38
CA PRO A 6 0.53 20.05 43.03
C PRO A 6 0.56 18.84 42.09
N PHE A 7 -0.01 18.95 40.88
CA PHE A 7 0.25 17.97 39.82
C PHE A 7 1.47 18.38 39.00
N THR A 8 2.64 18.28 39.63
CA THR A 8 3.93 18.19 38.93
C THR A 8 4.53 16.84 39.32
N ARG A 9 4.21 15.78 38.57
CA ARG A 9 4.96 14.52 38.69
C ARG A 9 6.01 14.49 37.59
N SER A 10 7.25 14.65 38.06
CA SER A 10 8.49 14.45 37.35
C SER A 10 8.50 13.13 36.58
N ILE A 11 8.74 13.22 35.26
CA ILE A 11 9.00 12.07 34.41
C ILE A 11 10.43 11.63 34.70
N THR A 12 10.62 10.78 35.71
CA THR A 12 11.91 10.12 35.92
C THR A 12 11.97 8.94 34.95
N SER A 13 12.73 9.09 33.88
CA SER A 13 13.12 8.01 32.98
C SER A 13 13.94 7.00 33.78
N SER A 14 13.30 5.96 34.29
CA SER A 14 13.99 4.84 34.94
C SER A 14 14.16 3.70 33.92
N PRO A 15 15.36 3.10 33.79
CA PRO A 15 15.60 2.03 32.83
C PRO A 15 14.93 0.72 33.29
N CYS A 16 14.36 -0.02 32.35
CA CYS A 16 13.72 -1.32 32.60
C CYS A 16 14.69 -2.27 33.33
N PRO A 17 14.27 -2.96 34.41
CA PRO A 17 15.13 -3.92 35.09
C PRO A 17 15.15 -5.25 34.32
N ASP A 18 16.34 -5.84 34.25
CA ASP A 18 16.61 -7.15 33.67
C ASP A 18 15.72 -8.26 34.26
N ARG A 19 15.42 -9.23 33.40
CA ARG A 19 14.62 -10.45 33.62
C ARG A 19 14.68 -10.98 35.06
N GLY A 20 13.73 -10.59 35.91
CA GLY A 20 13.63 -11.15 37.26
C GLY A 20 12.61 -10.48 38.16
N ASN A 21 11.54 -11.22 38.45
CA ASN A 21 10.58 -11.04 39.56
C ASN A 21 9.61 -9.83 39.52
N ILE A 22 8.34 -10.12 39.20
CA ILE A 22 7.21 -9.16 39.10
C ILE A 22 6.47 -8.92 40.43
N SER A 23 7.09 -9.20 41.58
CA SER A 23 6.46 -9.16 42.90
C SER A 23 6.04 -7.76 43.40
N GLY A 24 6.08 -6.74 42.55
CA GLY A 24 5.76 -5.34 42.88
C GLY A 24 4.71 -4.66 42.02
N CYS A 25 4.02 -5.35 41.10
CA CYS A 25 3.01 -4.72 40.25
C CYS A 25 1.74 -4.34 41.05
N PRO A 26 1.39 -3.06 41.21
CA PRO A 26 0.15 -2.65 41.86
C PRO A 26 -1.02 -2.79 40.87
N GLY A 27 -2.10 -3.46 41.27
CA GLY A 27 -3.32 -3.59 40.45
C GLY A 27 -3.78 -5.03 40.15
N ARG A 28 -3.40 -6.02 40.96
CA ARG A 28 -3.91 -7.40 40.85
C ARG A 28 -5.37 -7.47 41.28
N SER A 29 -6.30 -7.17 40.38
CA SER A 29 -7.70 -7.60 40.49
C SER A 29 -7.93 -8.81 39.61
N THR A 30 -8.69 -9.76 40.13
CA THR A 30 -9.10 -11.00 39.46
C THR A 30 -10.04 -10.67 38.30
N GLY A 31 -9.51 -10.58 37.09
CA GLY A 31 -10.28 -10.36 35.86
C GLY A 31 -9.49 -10.81 34.63
N TRP A 32 -10.22 -11.19 33.58
CA TRP A 32 -9.64 -11.48 32.26
C TRP A 32 -9.08 -10.18 31.69
N TRP A 33 -7.80 -10.18 31.31
CA TRP A 33 -7.20 -9.09 30.56
C TRP A 33 -7.61 -9.24 29.10
N GLU A 34 -8.22 -8.21 28.51
CA GLU A 34 -8.22 -8.07 27.06
C GLU A 34 -6.82 -7.63 26.63
N GLU A 35 -6.38 -8.14 25.49
CA GLU A 35 -4.99 -8.14 24.97
C GLU A 35 -4.36 -6.74 24.76
N THR A 36 -5.09 -5.66 25.07
CA THR A 36 -4.72 -4.27 24.77
C THR A 36 -3.99 -3.52 25.89
N ASP A 37 -3.91 -4.08 27.11
CA ASP A 37 -3.42 -3.35 28.29
C ASP A 37 -2.02 -3.77 28.78
N ASP A 38 -1.09 -4.11 27.87
CA ASP A 38 0.31 -4.40 28.24
C ASP A 38 1.23 -3.16 28.07
N PRO A 39 1.60 -2.47 29.16
CA PRO A 39 2.44 -1.27 29.11
C PRO A 39 3.90 -1.56 28.74
N CYS A 40 4.31 -2.84 28.65
CA CYS A 40 5.66 -3.23 28.24
C CYS A 40 5.77 -3.59 26.75
N ARG A 41 4.65 -3.66 26.02
CA ARG A 41 4.66 -4.00 24.59
C ARG A 41 4.85 -2.75 23.74
N GLY A 42 6.07 -2.21 23.77
CA GLY A 42 6.57 -1.20 22.82
C GLY A 42 6.76 -1.74 21.39
N PHE A 43 5.86 -2.59 20.92
CA PHE A 43 5.82 -3.08 19.55
C PHE A 43 4.40 -2.88 19.05
N ARG A 44 4.20 -1.82 18.25
CA ARG A 44 3.01 -1.67 17.41
C ARG A 44 2.96 -2.88 16.46
N VAL A 45 2.35 -3.98 16.91
CA VAL A 45 1.91 -5.02 15.97
C VAL A 45 0.82 -4.35 15.14
N GLY A 46 1.08 -4.06 13.86
CA GLY A 46 -0.01 -3.85 12.91
C GLY A 46 -0.13 -2.50 12.20
N GLU A 47 0.85 -1.59 12.28
CA GLU A 47 0.91 -0.53 11.27
C GLU A 47 1.69 -1.07 10.05
N SER A 48 0.96 -1.43 8.98
CA SER A 48 1.59 -1.69 7.70
C SER A 48 2.49 -0.49 7.35
N PRO A 49 3.77 -0.69 6.96
CA PRO A 49 4.66 0.41 6.60
C PRO A 49 4.12 1.25 5.44
N PHE A 50 3.07 0.77 4.78
CA PHE A 50 2.40 1.41 3.67
C PHE A 50 1.10 2.12 4.06
N SER A 51 0.57 1.98 5.28
CA SER A 51 -0.74 2.57 5.66
C SER A 51 -0.76 4.09 5.47
N ALA A 52 0.21 4.80 6.03
CA ALA A 52 0.32 6.25 5.87
C ALA A 52 0.52 6.67 4.41
N ALA A 53 1.25 5.88 3.62
CA ALA A 53 1.46 6.15 2.19
C ALA A 53 0.18 5.93 1.38
N ILE A 54 -0.57 4.87 1.68
CA ILE A 54 -1.88 4.57 1.07
C ILE A 54 -2.84 5.72 1.36
N GLU A 55 -2.94 6.17 2.60
CA GLU A 55 -3.81 7.28 2.98
C GLU A 55 -3.43 8.59 2.27
N ALA A 56 -2.14 8.95 2.26
CA ALA A 56 -1.65 10.14 1.60
C ALA A 56 -1.93 10.13 0.09
N TYR A 57 -1.63 9.02 -0.61
CA TYR A 57 -1.92 8.90 -2.03
C TYR A 57 -3.41 8.82 -2.32
N THR A 58 -4.22 8.21 -1.45
CA THR A 58 -5.68 8.17 -1.60
C THR A 58 -6.28 9.57 -1.50
N SER A 59 -5.81 10.39 -0.55
CA SER A 59 -6.24 11.78 -0.45
C SER A 59 -5.91 12.57 -1.72
N ALA A 60 -4.68 12.46 -2.22
CA ALA A 60 -4.26 13.14 -3.45
C ALA A 60 -5.00 12.61 -4.70
N ALA A 61 -5.24 11.30 -4.77
CA ALA A 61 -6.03 10.67 -5.82
C ALA A 61 -7.48 11.19 -5.84
N LYS A 62 -8.11 11.36 -4.67
CA LYS A 62 -9.44 11.96 -4.54
C LYS A 62 -9.48 13.42 -5.01
N SER A 63 -8.36 14.14 -4.91
CA SER A 63 -8.21 15.49 -5.47
C SER A 63 -7.98 15.52 -6.99
N GLY A 64 -7.92 14.36 -7.65
CA GLY A 64 -7.73 14.25 -9.10
C GLY A 64 -6.27 14.13 -9.55
N ASP A 65 -5.31 13.95 -8.64
CA ASP A 65 -3.91 13.75 -9.02
C ASP A 65 -3.71 12.35 -9.63
N THR A 66 -3.53 12.32 -10.95
CA THR A 66 -3.35 11.08 -11.70
C THR A 66 -2.03 10.37 -11.40
N ASN A 67 -1.00 11.11 -10.98
CA ASN A 67 0.26 10.53 -10.54
C ASN A 67 0.12 9.86 -9.19
N ALA A 68 -0.66 10.46 -8.28
CA ALA A 68 -1.00 9.84 -6.99
C ALA A 68 -1.80 8.55 -7.18
N MET A 69 -2.81 8.56 -8.06
CA MET A 69 -3.56 7.34 -8.43
C MET A 69 -2.63 6.24 -8.96
N ASN A 70 -1.69 6.58 -9.86
CA ASN A 70 -0.72 5.61 -10.37
C ASN A 70 0.20 5.05 -9.27
N ARG A 71 0.71 5.92 -8.38
CA ARG A 71 1.56 5.51 -7.25
C ARG A 71 0.82 4.62 -6.27
N LEU A 72 -0.45 4.93 -6.00
CA LEU A 72 -1.32 4.12 -5.16
C LEU A 72 -1.50 2.72 -5.78
N GLY A 73 -1.79 2.63 -7.07
CA GLY A 73 -1.88 1.34 -7.76
C GLY A 73 -0.59 0.52 -7.68
N ILE A 74 0.58 1.15 -7.82
CA ILE A 74 1.89 0.47 -7.67
C ILE A 74 2.10 -0.02 -6.23
N LEU A 75 1.72 0.79 -5.24
CA LEU A 75 1.85 0.43 -3.83
C LEU A 75 1.01 -0.81 -3.51
N LEU A 76 -0.26 -0.77 -3.90
CA LEU A 76 -1.23 -1.85 -3.65
C LEU A 76 -0.90 -3.13 -4.43
N GLY A 77 -0.55 -3.00 -5.71
CA GLY A 77 -0.37 -4.15 -6.61
C GLY A 77 1.03 -4.76 -6.62
N THR A 78 2.04 -4.08 -6.09
CA THR A 78 3.45 -4.53 -6.19
C THR A 78 4.22 -4.48 -4.88
N ARG A 79 3.88 -3.58 -3.95
CA ARG A 79 4.67 -3.37 -2.72
C ARG A 79 4.02 -3.99 -1.49
N MET A 80 2.72 -4.22 -1.50
CA MET A 80 2.02 -4.93 -0.44
C MET A 80 2.21 -6.44 -0.53
N ASP A 81 2.22 -7.08 0.64
CA ASP A 81 2.21 -8.53 0.80
C ASP A 81 1.14 -8.92 1.83
N PRO A 82 0.01 -9.52 1.40
CA PRO A 82 -0.33 -9.85 0.01
C PRO A 82 -0.70 -8.60 -0.82
N PRO A 83 -0.49 -8.62 -2.15
CA PRO A 83 -0.88 -7.52 -3.02
C PRO A 83 -2.40 -7.43 -3.23
N ASP A 84 -2.93 -6.22 -3.22
CA ASP A 84 -4.34 -5.95 -3.57
C ASP A 84 -4.45 -5.56 -5.04
N LEU A 85 -4.60 -6.57 -5.89
CA LEU A 85 -4.67 -6.39 -7.34
C LEU A 85 -6.01 -5.80 -7.79
N ILE A 86 -7.08 -5.96 -7.01
CA ILE A 86 -8.41 -5.45 -7.34
C ILE A 86 -8.41 -3.93 -7.19
N GLU A 87 -7.95 -3.46 -6.03
CA GLU A 87 -7.87 -2.03 -5.74
C GLU A 87 -6.81 -1.37 -6.63
N ALA A 88 -5.66 -2.01 -6.85
CA ALA A 88 -4.65 -1.53 -7.79
C ALA A 88 -5.20 -1.34 -9.21
N ARG A 89 -5.99 -2.31 -9.70
CA ARG A 89 -6.68 -2.20 -11.00
C ARG A 89 -7.61 -0.99 -11.02
N HIS A 90 -8.42 -0.80 -9.99
CA HIS A 90 -9.36 0.32 -9.92
C HIS A 90 -8.66 1.67 -10.04
N TRP A 91 -7.58 1.89 -9.27
CA TRP A 91 -6.82 3.14 -9.32
C TRP A 91 -6.08 3.35 -10.64
N TRP A 92 -5.49 2.30 -11.21
CA TRP A 92 -4.86 2.40 -12.53
C TRP A 92 -5.86 2.66 -13.65
N THR A 93 -7.04 2.04 -13.63
CA THR A 93 -8.12 2.35 -14.59
C THR A 93 -8.57 3.79 -14.47
N THR A 94 -8.73 4.30 -13.25
CA THR A 94 -9.12 5.69 -13.02
C THR A 94 -8.06 6.67 -13.54
N ALA A 95 -6.79 6.40 -13.24
CA ALA A 95 -5.67 7.19 -13.73
C ALA A 95 -5.51 7.12 -15.26
N ALA A 96 -5.72 5.93 -15.85
CA ALA A 96 -5.70 5.71 -17.28
C ALA A 96 -6.80 6.50 -17.99
N ASN A 97 -8.03 6.47 -17.47
CA ASN A 97 -9.14 7.28 -17.99
C ASN A 97 -8.88 8.79 -17.88
N ALA A 98 -8.11 9.22 -16.88
CA ALA A 98 -7.66 10.60 -16.73
C ALA A 98 -6.43 10.96 -17.61
N GLY A 99 -5.96 10.05 -18.47
CA GLY A 99 -4.88 10.29 -19.43
C GLY A 99 -3.47 9.97 -18.92
N ASN A 100 -3.31 9.33 -17.77
CA ASN A 100 -1.99 8.97 -17.25
C ASN A 100 -1.43 7.75 -18.01
N THR A 101 -0.45 8.00 -18.89
CA THR A 101 0.13 6.97 -19.75
C THR A 101 0.93 5.91 -18.98
N SER A 102 1.49 6.27 -17.81
CA SER A 102 2.19 5.31 -16.95
C SER A 102 1.20 4.34 -16.30
N ALA A 103 0.04 4.85 -15.85
CA ALA A 103 -1.02 4.01 -15.32
C ALA A 103 -1.60 3.08 -16.38
N MET A 104 -1.83 3.55 -17.61
CA MET A 104 -2.25 2.71 -18.74
C MET A 104 -1.27 1.55 -18.97
N ASN A 105 0.04 1.83 -18.96
CA ASN A 105 1.06 0.78 -19.10
C ASN A 105 1.01 -0.23 -17.93
N ASN A 106 0.86 0.24 -16.69
CA ASN A 106 0.81 -0.63 -15.52
C ASN A 106 -0.46 -1.49 -15.50
N LEU A 107 -1.61 -0.92 -15.89
CA LEU A 107 -2.87 -1.65 -16.05
C LEU A 107 -2.73 -2.76 -17.09
N ALA A 108 -2.12 -2.46 -18.24
CA ALA A 108 -1.88 -3.44 -19.28
C ALA A 108 -0.96 -4.59 -18.82
N ILE A 109 0.11 -4.27 -18.06
CA ILE A 109 0.98 -5.29 -17.47
C ILE A 109 0.20 -6.16 -16.48
N LEU A 110 -0.63 -5.56 -15.62
CA LEU A 110 -1.47 -6.29 -14.68
C LEU A 110 -2.39 -7.27 -15.43
N LEU A 111 -3.07 -6.79 -16.47
CA LEU A 111 -3.99 -7.58 -17.29
C LEU A 111 -3.28 -8.77 -17.97
N ALA A 112 -2.07 -8.55 -18.48
CA ALA A 112 -1.30 -9.55 -19.20
C ALA A 112 -0.57 -10.57 -18.32
N THR A 113 -0.30 -10.27 -17.04
CA THR A 113 0.58 -11.10 -16.20
C THR A 113 -0.01 -11.55 -14.87
N LYS A 114 -0.98 -10.81 -14.32
CA LYS A 114 -1.53 -11.04 -12.98
C LYS A 114 -2.99 -11.46 -12.97
N THR A 115 -3.66 -11.47 -14.12
CA THR A 115 -5.00 -12.05 -14.28
C THR A 115 -4.90 -13.49 -14.76
N ASP A 116 -5.78 -14.34 -14.24
CA ASP A 116 -5.92 -15.74 -14.68
C ASP A 116 -7.38 -16.00 -15.11
N PRO A 117 -7.66 -16.22 -16.41
CA PRO A 117 -6.70 -16.19 -17.53
C PRO A 117 -6.22 -14.75 -17.86
N PRO A 118 -5.03 -14.59 -18.46
CA PRO A 118 -4.55 -13.27 -18.89
C PRO A 118 -5.45 -12.62 -19.95
N ASP A 119 -5.82 -11.35 -19.75
CA ASP A 119 -6.58 -10.58 -20.73
C ASP A 119 -5.63 -9.80 -21.65
N LEU A 120 -5.13 -10.50 -22.68
CA LEU A 120 -4.23 -9.92 -23.67
C LEU A 120 -4.93 -8.97 -24.65
N ILE A 121 -6.26 -9.01 -24.75
CA ILE A 121 -7.03 -8.13 -25.64
C ILE A 121 -7.10 -6.75 -25.00
N GLU A 122 -7.53 -6.70 -23.73
CA GLU A 122 -7.60 -5.46 -22.98
C GLU A 122 -6.20 -4.89 -22.71
N ALA A 123 -5.21 -5.72 -22.37
CA ALA A 123 -3.83 -5.28 -22.21
C ALA A 123 -3.28 -4.61 -23.49
N ARG A 124 -3.56 -5.19 -24.66
CA ARG A 124 -3.16 -4.61 -25.95
C ARG A 124 -3.82 -3.24 -26.16
N HIS A 125 -5.10 -3.11 -25.84
CA HIS A 125 -5.82 -1.85 -25.99
C HIS A 125 -5.14 -0.74 -25.17
N TRP A 126 -4.89 -1.00 -23.89
CA TRP A 126 -4.24 -0.03 -23.00
C TRP A 126 -2.80 0.30 -23.41
N TRP A 127 -1.99 -0.69 -23.80
CA TRP A 127 -0.65 -0.42 -24.33
C TRP A 127 -0.67 0.38 -25.63
N THR A 128 -1.63 0.13 -26.52
CA THR A 128 -1.78 0.90 -27.77
C THR A 128 -2.16 2.35 -27.48
N THR A 129 -3.11 2.58 -26.56
CA THR A 129 -3.50 3.93 -26.15
C THR A 129 -2.33 4.68 -25.50
N ALA A 130 -1.58 4.01 -24.61
CA ALA A 130 -0.39 4.59 -23.98
C ALA A 130 0.74 4.88 -24.99
N ALA A 131 0.96 4.00 -25.96
CA ALA A 131 1.93 4.18 -27.03
C ALA A 131 1.57 5.37 -27.93
N ASN A 132 0.29 5.51 -28.30
CA ASN A 132 -0.21 6.65 -29.07
C ASN A 132 -0.05 7.98 -28.31
N ALA A 133 -0.12 7.93 -26.97
CA ALA A 133 0.15 9.07 -26.10
C ALA A 133 1.65 9.29 -25.83
N GLY A 134 2.55 8.56 -26.50
CA GLY A 134 4.01 8.76 -26.44
C GLY A 134 4.74 7.98 -25.34
N ASN A 135 4.10 6.98 -24.71
CA ASN A 135 4.75 6.17 -23.69
C ASN A 135 5.65 5.08 -24.30
N THR A 136 6.96 5.28 -24.20
CA THR A 136 7.96 4.36 -24.77
C THR A 136 7.95 2.97 -24.12
N SER A 137 7.70 2.88 -22.81
CA SER A 137 7.56 1.60 -22.12
C SER A 137 6.38 0.79 -22.66
N ALA A 138 5.25 1.44 -22.92
CA ALA A 138 4.09 0.81 -23.53
C ALA A 138 4.36 0.37 -24.97
N MET A 139 5.08 1.17 -25.77
CA MET A 139 5.50 0.77 -27.11
C MET A 139 6.35 -0.51 -27.10
N ASN A 140 7.32 -0.58 -26.19
CA ASN A 140 8.17 -1.77 -26.04
C ASN A 140 7.36 -3.00 -25.62
N ASN A 141 6.48 -2.86 -24.64
CA ASN A 141 5.63 -3.96 -24.17
C ASN A 141 4.64 -4.42 -25.26
N LEU A 142 4.08 -3.49 -26.03
CA LEU A 142 3.23 -3.80 -27.18
C LEU A 142 4.01 -4.56 -28.26
N ALA A 143 5.25 -4.15 -28.56
CA ALA A 143 6.11 -4.84 -29.52
C ALA A 143 6.40 -6.29 -29.08
N ILE A 144 6.70 -6.51 -27.79
CA ILE A 144 6.90 -7.85 -27.23
C ILE A 144 5.61 -8.69 -27.35
N LEU A 145 4.45 -8.12 -27.01
CA LEU A 145 3.16 -8.82 -27.15
C LEU A 145 2.86 -9.19 -28.61
N LEU A 146 3.24 -8.34 -29.57
CA LEU A 146 3.03 -8.60 -30.99
C LEU A 146 3.98 -9.68 -31.51
N ALA A 147 5.26 -9.59 -31.18
CA ALA A 147 6.28 -10.56 -31.58
C ALA A 147 5.97 -11.98 -31.06
N THR A 148 5.53 -12.09 -29.80
CA THR A 148 5.17 -13.40 -29.23
C THR A 148 3.93 -14.04 -29.86
N LYS A 149 3.05 -13.25 -30.50
CA LYS A 149 1.89 -13.79 -31.23
C LYS A 149 2.18 -14.08 -32.71
N THR A 150 3.30 -13.63 -33.27
CA THR A 150 3.61 -13.79 -34.70
C THR A 150 4.47 -15.02 -35.03
N ASP A 151 4.98 -15.76 -34.04
CA ASP A 151 5.93 -16.85 -34.30
C ASP A 151 5.44 -18.22 -33.79
N PRO A 152 4.93 -19.12 -34.64
CA PRO A 152 5.37 -20.51 -34.63
C PRO A 152 6.70 -20.60 -35.39
N PRO A 153 7.78 -21.19 -34.81
CA PRO A 153 8.92 -21.55 -35.62
C PRO A 153 8.46 -22.57 -36.68
N THR A 154 8.62 -22.21 -37.94
CA THR A 154 8.41 -23.07 -39.12
C THR A 154 9.35 -24.25 -39.14
#